data_AF-A0A1V2LD47-F1
#
_entry.id   AF-A0A1V2LD47-F1
#
_cell.length_a   1.000
_cell.length_b   1.000
_cell.length_c   1.000
_cell.angle_alpha   90.00
_cell.angle_beta   90.00
_cell.angle_gamma   90.00
#
_symmetry.space_group_name_H-M   'P 1'
#
loop_
_entity.id
_entity.type
_entity.pdbx_description
1 polymer ?
#
loop_
_entity_poly.entity_id
_entity_poly.type
_entity_poly.pdbx_seq_one_letter_code
_entity_poly.pdbx_strand_id
1 'polypeptide(L)'
;MDYATWAGSTVGFPAALTLFEMMDPINGRTYIKPSNSALRVCGLLGFVSGFILVYNRSSKRFWGHAENAREVKMDRFQVKKNLSEGKPPFGSKPSMPENLQDVAMRNSKNSQHALFFFPWFSFFTHEYHGIDLKKYYETRAGEEQWGFKLPPYESLEKTTV
;
A
#
# COMPACT_ATOMS: atom_id res chain seq x y z
N MET A 1 -3.57 -12.05 -4.81
CA MET A 1 -4.57 -12.34 -3.75
C MET A 1 -5.30 -11.10 -3.25
N ASP A 2 -4.67 -9.92 -3.21
CA ASP A 2 -5.31 -8.70 -2.69
C ASP A 2 -6.56 -8.30 -3.47
N TYR A 3 -6.51 -8.27 -4.80
CA TYR A 3 -7.69 -7.96 -5.62
C TYR A 3 -8.86 -8.92 -5.38
N ALA A 4 -8.59 -10.21 -5.14
CA ALA A 4 -9.64 -11.18 -4.80
C ALA A 4 -10.25 -10.89 -3.42
N THR A 5 -9.43 -10.47 -2.45
CA THR A 5 -9.91 -10.05 -1.12
C THR A 5 -10.78 -8.80 -1.23
N TRP A 6 -10.38 -7.83 -2.06
CA TRP A 6 -11.13 -6.61 -2.28
C TRP A 6 -12.47 -6.86 -2.98
N ALA A 7 -12.46 -7.65 -4.05
CA ALA A 7 -13.67 -8.07 -4.75
C ALA A 7 -14.60 -8.86 -3.82
N GLY A 8 -14.04 -9.79 -3.04
CA GLY A 8 -14.77 -10.58 -2.04
C GLY A 8 -15.45 -9.70 -0.98
N SER A 9 -14.76 -8.68 -0.46
CA SER A 9 -15.36 -7.71 0.47
C SER A 9 -16.48 -6.90 -0.18
N THR A 10 -16.29 -6.47 -1.43
CA THR A 10 -17.27 -5.67 -2.19
C THR A 10 -18.59 -6.40 -2.38
N VAL A 11 -18.54 -7.69 -2.72
CA VAL A 11 -19.77 -8.51 -2.89
C VAL A 11 -20.25 -9.12 -1.58
N GLY A 12 -19.36 -9.29 -0.60
CA GLY A 12 -19.67 -9.93 0.68
C GLY A 12 -20.68 -9.16 1.52
N PHE A 13 -20.61 -7.84 1.54
CA PHE A 13 -21.55 -6.99 2.29
C PHE A 13 -23.00 -7.08 1.75
N PRO A 14 -23.27 -6.83 0.45
CA PRO A 14 -24.62 -6.97 -0.07
C PRO A 14 -25.12 -8.42 -0.04
N ALA A 15 -24.22 -9.41 -0.21
CA ALA A 15 -24.57 -10.81 -0.03
C ALA A 15 -24.99 -11.10 1.42
N ALA A 16 -24.23 -10.63 2.41
CA ALA A 16 -24.56 -10.79 3.82
C ALA A 16 -25.91 -10.14 4.16
N LEU A 17 -26.18 -8.92 3.68
CA LEU A 17 -27.47 -8.27 3.88
C LEU A 17 -28.62 -9.11 3.30
N THR A 18 -28.43 -9.66 2.10
CA THR A 18 -29.44 -10.51 1.46
C THR A 18 -29.63 -11.81 2.23
N LEU A 19 -28.56 -12.43 2.70
CA LEU A 19 -28.61 -13.64 3.53
C LEU A 19 -29.32 -13.38 4.86
N PHE A 20 -29.05 -12.26 5.52
CA PHE A 20 -29.73 -11.88 6.76
C PHE A 20 -31.22 -11.69 6.54
N GLU A 21 -31.64 -11.02 5.46
CA GLU A 21 -33.06 -10.87 5.10
C GLU A 21 -33.72 -12.22 4.74
N MET A 22 -32.97 -13.20 4.24
CA MET A 22 -33.48 -14.56 4.02
C MET A 22 -33.63 -15.34 5.33
N MET A 23 -32.77 -15.09 6.32
CA MET A 23 -32.78 -15.79 7.61
C MET A 23 -33.83 -15.23 8.57
N ASP A 24 -33.93 -13.90 8.63
CA ASP A 24 -34.87 -13.18 9.50
C ASP A 24 -35.44 -11.98 8.73
N PRO A 25 -36.52 -12.19 7.95
CA PRO A 25 -37.10 -11.14 7.13
C PRO A 25 -37.62 -9.99 7.98
N ILE A 26 -37.33 -8.73 7.58
CA ILE A 26 -37.74 -7.54 8.36
C ILE A 26 -39.27 -7.43 8.50
N ASN A 27 -40.02 -8.00 7.56
CA ASN A 27 -41.48 -8.03 7.58
C ASN A 27 -42.06 -9.17 8.45
N GLY A 28 -41.22 -10.01 9.05
CA GLY A 28 -41.59 -11.14 9.91
C GLY A 28 -42.33 -12.29 9.21
N ARG A 29 -42.30 -12.36 7.87
CA ARG A 29 -43.10 -13.32 7.10
C ARG A 29 -42.31 -14.00 5.99
N THR A 30 -41.91 -13.24 4.98
CA THR A 30 -41.32 -13.79 3.76
C THR A 30 -40.21 -12.90 3.27
N TYR A 31 -39.19 -13.51 2.68
CA TYR A 31 -38.10 -12.79 2.03
C TYR A 31 -38.63 -11.75 1.04
N ILE A 32 -38.16 -10.51 1.21
CA ILE A 32 -38.26 -9.46 0.21
C ILE A 32 -36.84 -9.00 -0.07
N LYS A 33 -36.47 -8.93 -1.35
CA LYS A 33 -35.14 -8.45 -1.73
C LYS A 33 -34.86 -7.08 -1.09
N PRO A 34 -33.68 -6.90 -0.45
CA PRO A 34 -33.27 -5.60 0.06
C PRO A 34 -33.35 -4.53 -1.03
N SER A 35 -33.70 -3.30 -0.65
CA SER A 35 -33.84 -2.22 -1.62
C SER A 35 -32.54 -2.01 -2.40
N ASN A 36 -32.64 -1.56 -3.66
CA ASN A 36 -31.46 -1.28 -4.47
C ASN A 36 -30.55 -0.24 -3.82
N SER A 37 -31.13 0.72 -3.08
CA SER A 37 -30.35 1.71 -2.31
C SER A 37 -29.55 1.04 -1.20
N ALA A 38 -30.17 0.13 -0.42
CA ALA A 38 -29.46 -0.61 0.63
C ALA A 38 -28.32 -1.47 0.05
N LEU A 39 -28.58 -2.19 -1.05
CA LEU A 39 -27.55 -2.99 -1.72
C LEU A 39 -26.38 -2.14 -2.26
N ARG A 40 -26.65 -0.95 -2.81
CA ARG A 40 -25.62 -0.02 -3.27
C ARG A 40 -24.78 0.52 -2.11
N VAL A 41 -25.41 0.89 -1.00
CA VAL A 41 -24.70 1.34 0.21
C VAL A 41 -23.82 0.21 0.76
N CYS A 42 -24.37 -1.01 0.89
CA CYS A 42 -23.58 -2.17 1.30
C CYS A 42 -22.42 -2.47 0.35
N GLY A 43 -22.63 -2.36 -0.96
CA GLY A 43 -21.55 -2.50 -1.95
C GLY A 43 -20.45 -1.45 -1.77
N LEU A 44 -20.83 -0.19 -1.54
CA LEU A 44 -19.87 0.89 -1.27
C LEU A 44 -19.09 0.63 0.03
N LEU A 45 -19.76 0.23 1.11
CA LEU A 45 -19.10 -0.10 2.38
C LEU A 45 -18.14 -1.28 2.20
N GLY A 46 -18.59 -2.36 1.54
CA GLY A 46 -17.74 -3.51 1.24
C GLY A 46 -16.53 -3.16 0.38
N PHE A 47 -16.69 -2.25 -0.58
CA PHE A 47 -15.60 -1.72 -1.40
C PHE A 47 -14.58 -0.93 -0.58
N VAL A 48 -15.04 0.02 0.26
CA VAL A 48 -14.17 0.85 1.09
C VAL A 48 -13.45 0.01 2.16
N SER A 49 -14.18 -0.86 2.87
CA SER A 49 -13.60 -1.78 3.84
C SER A 49 -12.59 -2.74 3.21
N GLY A 50 -12.90 -3.24 2.01
CA GLY A 50 -12.00 -4.10 1.25
C GLY A 50 -10.72 -3.37 0.86
N PHE A 51 -10.82 -2.12 0.41
CA PHE A 51 -9.66 -1.27 0.11
C PHE A 51 -8.76 -1.07 1.34
N ILE A 52 -9.34 -0.70 2.49
CA ILE A 52 -8.59 -0.50 3.74
C ILE A 52 -7.87 -1.79 4.15
N LEU A 53 -8.55 -2.94 4.06
CA LEU A 53 -7.97 -4.24 4.40
C LEU A 53 -6.78 -4.58 3.51
N VAL A 54 -6.92 -4.44 2.19
CA VAL A 54 -5.83 -4.76 1.26
C VAL A 54 -4.67 -3.76 1.35
N TYR A 55 -4.97 -2.49 1.61
CA TYR A 55 -3.95 -1.48 1.87
C TYR A 55 -3.12 -1.85 3.11
N ASN A 56 -3.77 -2.19 4.23
CA ASN A 56 -3.08 -2.63 5.44
C ASN A 56 -2.26 -3.91 5.23
N ARG A 57 -2.81 -4.91 4.51
CA ARG A 57 -2.08 -6.15 4.15
C ARG A 57 -0.85 -5.84 3.30
N SER A 58 -0.96 -4.92 2.35
CA SER A 58 0.16 -4.50 1.52
C SER A 58 1.24 -3.79 2.33
N SER A 59 0.87 -2.84 3.19
CA SER A 59 1.80 -2.14 4.07
C SER A 59 2.57 -3.10 4.99
N LYS A 60 1.94 -4.14 5.50
CA LYS A 60 2.62 -5.19 6.30
C LYS A 60 3.72 -5.91 5.53
N ARG A 61 3.57 -6.11 4.21
CA ARG A 61 4.64 -6.67 3.36
C ARG A 61 5.80 -5.68 3.20
N PHE A 62 5.52 -4.39 3.03
CA PHE A 62 6.56 -3.36 3.00
C PHE A 62 7.36 -3.27 4.30
N TRP A 63 6.71 -3.50 5.45
CA TRP A 63 7.36 -3.54 6.75
C TRP A 63 8.07 -4.87 7.06
N GLY A 64 7.90 -5.90 6.23
CA GLY A 64 8.43 -7.23 6.49
C GLY A 64 7.71 -8.02 7.59
N HIS A 65 6.50 -7.61 7.99
CA HIS A 65 5.65 -8.38 8.92
C HIS A 65 4.96 -9.59 8.24
N ALA A 66 5.03 -9.67 6.91
CA ALA A 66 4.52 -10.76 6.11
C ALA A 66 5.52 -11.08 4.99
N GLU A 67 5.35 -12.23 4.33
CA GLU A 67 6.14 -12.61 3.16
C GLU A 67 6.11 -11.49 2.10
N ASN A 68 7.29 -11.12 1.62
CA ASN A 68 7.50 -9.96 0.76
C ASN A 68 8.65 -10.13 -0.24
N ALA A 69 9.06 -11.36 -0.57
CA ALA A 69 10.21 -11.61 -1.45
C ALA A 69 10.00 -11.00 -2.85
N ARG A 70 8.76 -11.04 -3.34
CA ARG A 70 8.36 -10.38 -4.60
C ARG A 70 8.55 -8.87 -4.51
N GLU A 71 8.03 -8.24 -3.47
CA GLU A 71 8.11 -6.80 -3.24
C GLU A 71 9.55 -6.34 -3.05
N VAL A 72 10.37 -7.09 -2.30
CA VAL A 72 11.81 -6.83 -2.12
C VAL A 72 12.55 -6.91 -3.45
N LYS A 73 12.28 -7.92 -4.28
CA LYS A 73 12.90 -8.03 -5.61
C LYS A 73 12.52 -6.85 -6.50
N MET A 74 11.25 -6.45 -6.48
CA MET A 74 10.74 -5.33 -7.27
C MET A 74 11.32 -3.98 -6.79
N ASP A 75 11.37 -3.75 -5.48
CA ASP A 75 11.98 -2.56 -4.86
C ASP A 75 13.45 -2.45 -5.27
N ARG A 76 14.22 -3.53 -5.12
CA ARG A 76 15.64 -3.55 -5.50
C ARG A 76 15.85 -3.30 -6.98
N PHE A 77 15.04 -3.90 -7.85
CA PHE A 77 15.10 -3.63 -9.28
C PHE A 77 14.81 -2.16 -9.61
N GLN A 78 13.72 -1.61 -9.05
CA GLN A 78 13.31 -0.22 -9.32
C GLN A 78 14.32 0.80 -8.79
N VAL A 79 14.81 0.62 -7.56
CA VAL A 79 15.81 1.52 -6.97
C VAL A 79 17.13 1.44 -7.73
N LYS A 80 17.63 0.24 -8.04
CA LYS A 80 18.86 0.08 -8.84
C LYS A 80 18.71 0.71 -10.23
N LYS A 81 17.57 0.51 -10.88
CA LYS A 81 17.27 1.13 -12.18
C LYS A 81 17.32 2.65 -12.05
N ASN A 82 16.61 3.23 -11.10
CA ASN A 82 16.57 4.68 -10.89
C ASN A 82 17.97 5.24 -10.65
N LEU A 83 18.74 4.62 -9.75
CA LEU A 83 20.12 5.03 -9.47
C LEU A 83 21.03 4.92 -10.70
N SER A 84 20.91 3.86 -11.50
CA SER A 84 21.67 3.71 -12.74
C SER A 84 21.32 4.75 -13.80
N GLU A 85 20.10 5.29 -13.74
CA GLU A 85 19.61 6.37 -14.60
C GLU A 85 19.85 7.77 -14.01
N GLY A 86 20.50 7.89 -12.84
CA GLY A 86 20.72 9.15 -12.14
C GLY A 86 19.44 9.80 -11.59
N LYS A 87 18.37 9.01 -11.42
CA LYS A 87 17.09 9.45 -10.84
C LYS A 87 17.06 9.26 -9.32
N PRO A 88 16.18 9.98 -8.60
CA PRO A 88 15.95 9.72 -7.18
C PRO A 88 15.63 8.23 -6.93
N PRO A 89 16.14 7.61 -5.86
CA PRO A 89 16.00 6.18 -5.61
C PRO A 89 14.54 5.72 -5.61
N PHE A 90 13.64 6.51 -5.02
CA PHE A 90 12.20 6.23 -4.95
C PHE A 90 11.38 6.88 -6.09
N GLY A 91 12.03 7.21 -7.21
CA GLY A 91 11.41 7.59 -8.48
C GLY A 91 11.00 9.06 -8.61
N SER A 92 10.47 9.66 -7.55
CA SER A 92 10.03 11.06 -7.56
C SER A 92 10.87 11.92 -6.63
N LYS A 93 11.12 13.17 -7.06
CA LYS A 93 11.69 14.20 -6.18
C LYS A 93 10.71 14.49 -5.03
N PRO A 94 11.20 15.01 -3.89
CA PRO A 94 10.33 15.44 -2.83
C PRO A 94 9.29 16.44 -3.31
N SER A 95 8.04 16.20 -2.94
CA SER A 95 6.90 17.02 -3.33
C SER A 95 6.76 18.29 -2.48
N MET A 96 7.59 18.42 -1.45
CA MET A 96 7.53 19.50 -0.46
C MET A 96 8.93 19.94 -0.03
N PRO A 97 9.08 21.17 0.49
CA PRO A 97 10.31 21.63 1.11
C PRO A 97 10.73 20.73 2.29
N GLU A 98 12.03 20.66 2.55
CA GLU A 98 12.66 19.77 3.54
C GLU A 98 12.00 19.85 4.93
N ASN A 99 11.70 21.06 5.41
CA ASN A 99 11.06 21.26 6.72
C ASN A 99 9.65 20.64 6.83
N LEU A 100 8.92 20.51 5.72
CA LEU A 100 7.60 19.88 5.68
C LEU A 100 7.67 18.37 5.45
N GLN A 101 8.77 17.87 4.90
CA GLN A 101 8.96 16.43 4.67
C GLN A 101 9.00 15.64 6.00
N ASP A 102 9.69 16.16 7.02
CA ASP A 102 9.73 15.52 8.34
C ASP A 102 8.33 15.49 8.99
N VAL A 103 7.58 16.59 8.90
CA VAL A 103 6.21 16.67 9.41
C VAL A 103 5.31 15.66 8.71
N ALA A 104 5.39 15.56 7.38
CA ALA A 104 4.60 14.58 6.63
C ALA A 104 4.98 13.14 6.97
N MET A 105 6.27 12.83 7.06
CA MET A 105 6.75 11.50 7.45
C MET A 105 6.26 11.13 8.85
N ARG A 106 6.36 12.02 9.84
CA ARG A 106 5.94 11.71 11.21
C ARG A 106 4.43 11.45 11.32
N ASN A 107 3.63 12.13 10.53
CA ASN A 107 2.18 11.92 10.51
C ASN A 107 1.77 10.65 9.76
N SER A 108 2.47 10.29 8.68
CA SER A 108 2.12 9.14 7.84
C SER A 108 2.81 7.83 8.24
N LYS A 109 3.94 7.91 8.94
CA LYS A 109 4.69 6.74 9.42
C LYS A 109 3.82 5.93 10.38
N ASN A 110 3.64 4.65 10.04
CA ASN A 110 2.86 3.69 10.83
C ASN A 110 1.37 4.00 10.97
N SER A 111 0.82 5.00 10.26
CA SER A 111 -0.60 5.37 10.33
C SER A 111 -1.54 4.21 9.98
N GLN A 112 -1.01 3.19 9.28
CA GLN A 112 -1.76 2.02 8.85
C GLN A 112 -2.29 1.17 10.02
N HIS A 113 -1.70 1.29 11.21
CA HIS A 113 -2.22 0.63 12.43
C HIS A 113 -3.56 1.22 12.89
N ALA A 114 -3.82 2.48 12.59
CA ALA A 114 -5.01 3.21 13.04
C ALA A 114 -6.09 3.36 11.95
N LEU A 115 -5.97 2.67 10.80
CA LEU A 115 -6.92 2.81 9.68
C LEU A 115 -8.35 2.40 10.02
N PHE A 116 -8.55 1.59 11.07
CA PHE A 116 -9.88 1.24 11.55
C PHE A 116 -10.59 2.44 12.23
N PHE A 117 -9.81 3.43 12.72
CA PHE A 117 -10.33 4.63 13.36
C PHE A 117 -10.28 5.83 12.42
N PHE A 118 -9.14 6.03 11.74
CA PHE A 118 -8.92 7.19 10.88
C PHE A 118 -8.10 6.83 9.63
N PRO A 119 -8.65 7.01 8.41
CA PRO A 119 -7.96 6.64 7.19
C PRO A 119 -6.89 7.67 6.82
N TRP A 120 -5.65 7.42 7.25
CA TRP A 120 -4.51 8.29 6.96
C TRP A 120 -3.48 7.60 6.08
N PHE A 121 -3.22 8.19 4.91
CA PHE A 121 -2.35 7.65 3.86
C PHE A 121 -1.18 8.58 3.57
N SER A 122 -0.07 8.02 3.08
CA SER A 122 1.05 8.82 2.59
C SER A 122 0.83 9.20 1.13
N PHE A 123 0.59 10.48 0.87
CA PHE A 123 0.44 11.03 -0.49
C PHE A 123 1.65 11.84 -0.94
N PHE A 124 2.52 12.23 0.00
CA PHE A 124 3.68 13.06 -0.28
C PHE A 124 4.92 12.20 -0.48
N THR A 125 5.73 12.60 -1.45
CA THR A 125 7.08 12.07 -1.65
C THR A 125 8.04 12.84 -0.74
N HIS A 126 8.84 12.11 0.03
CA HIS A 126 9.83 12.62 0.97
C HIS A 126 11.05 11.69 0.99
N GLU A 127 12.20 12.15 1.48
CA GLU A 127 13.42 11.32 1.48
C GLU A 127 13.50 10.35 2.68
N TYR A 128 12.66 10.58 3.70
CA TYR A 128 12.67 9.85 4.97
C TYR A 128 11.97 8.49 4.94
N HIS A 129 12.60 7.47 4.34
CA HIS A 129 12.07 6.10 4.31
C HIS A 129 12.67 5.15 5.37
N GLY A 130 13.67 5.62 6.15
CA GLY A 130 14.28 4.83 7.23
C GLY A 130 15.12 3.65 6.73
N ILE A 131 15.71 3.76 5.54
CA ILE A 131 16.56 2.74 4.94
C ILE A 131 17.88 3.32 4.44
N ASP A 132 18.96 2.58 4.62
CA ASP A 132 20.25 2.92 4.04
C ASP A 132 20.31 2.44 2.58
N LEU A 133 20.69 3.34 1.66
CA LEU A 133 20.84 3.03 0.25
C LEU A 133 21.99 2.05 -0.01
N LYS A 134 22.95 1.92 0.91
CA LYS A 134 24.08 0.98 0.82
C LYS A 134 23.61 -0.46 0.58
N LYS A 135 22.44 -0.84 1.11
CA LYS A 135 21.86 -2.17 0.89
C LYS A 135 21.63 -2.50 -0.59
N TYR A 136 21.46 -1.49 -1.45
CA TYR A 136 21.28 -1.69 -2.89
C TYR A 136 22.60 -1.83 -3.64
N TYR A 137 23.75 -1.55 -3.03
CA TYR A 137 25.06 -1.76 -3.65
C TYR A 137 25.54 -3.20 -3.57
N GLU A 138 24.94 -3.99 -2.68
CA GLU A 138 25.11 -5.43 -2.65
C GLU A 138 24.38 -6.07 -3.84
N THR A 139 25.02 -7.02 -4.51
CA THR A 139 24.40 -7.83 -5.57
C THR A 139 23.93 -9.15 -4.97
N ARG A 140 22.64 -9.45 -5.12
CA ARG A 140 22.07 -10.74 -4.71
C ARG A 140 21.95 -11.67 -5.92
N ALA A 141 21.85 -12.97 -5.65
CA ALA A 141 21.68 -13.98 -6.69
C ALA A 141 20.48 -13.66 -7.60
N GLY A 142 20.74 -13.63 -8.90
CA GLY A 142 19.76 -13.30 -9.94
C GLY A 142 19.60 -11.79 -10.19
N GLU A 143 20.35 -10.92 -9.52
CA GLU A 143 20.39 -9.49 -9.81
C GLU A 143 21.46 -9.15 -10.86
N GLU A 144 22.44 -10.04 -11.05
CA GLU A 144 23.53 -9.89 -12.01
C GLU A 144 22.99 -9.72 -13.44
N GLN A 145 21.89 -10.41 -13.75
CA GLN A 145 21.23 -10.36 -15.05
C GLN A 145 20.60 -9.00 -15.38
N TRP A 146 20.42 -8.11 -14.41
CA TRP A 146 19.80 -6.80 -14.63
C TRP A 146 20.76 -5.80 -15.31
N GLY A 147 22.07 -6.04 -15.23
CA GLY A 147 23.07 -5.24 -15.94
C GLY A 147 23.19 -3.77 -15.48
N PHE A 148 22.62 -3.40 -14.34
CA PHE A 148 22.69 -2.04 -13.83
C PHE A 148 24.09 -1.68 -13.35
N LYS A 149 24.58 -0.51 -13.76
CA LYS A 149 25.80 0.10 -13.24
C LYS A 149 25.40 1.27 -12.35
N LEU A 150 25.67 1.13 -11.04
CA LEU A 150 25.33 2.15 -10.07
C LEU A 150 26.46 3.18 -9.95
N PRO A 151 26.15 4.47 -9.74
CA PRO A 151 27.17 5.47 -9.39
C PRO A 151 27.78 5.12 -8.02
N PRO A 152 29.02 5.55 -7.71
CA PRO A 152 29.64 5.32 -6.39
C PRO A 152 28.73 5.78 -5.24
N TYR A 153 28.65 5.02 -4.15
CA TYR A 153 27.75 5.31 -3.02
C TYR A 153 28.01 6.70 -2.42
N GLU A 154 29.28 7.09 -2.32
CA GLU A 154 29.75 8.36 -1.77
C GLU A 154 29.24 9.57 -2.57
N SER A 155 28.81 9.37 -3.82
CA SER A 155 28.18 10.43 -4.62
C SER A 155 26.73 10.71 -4.22
N LEU A 156 26.07 9.77 -3.55
CA LEU A 156 24.67 9.90 -3.13
C LEU A 156 24.52 10.61 -1.78
N GLU A 157 25.47 10.42 -0.85
CA GLU A 157 25.48 11.13 0.44
C GLU A 157 25.51 12.66 0.26
N LYS A 158 26.21 13.15 -0.77
CA LYS A 158 26.28 14.60 -1.05
C LYS A 158 25.01 15.19 -1.66
N THR A 159 24.09 14.35 -2.13
CA THR A 159 22.85 14.78 -2.81
C THR A 159 21.64 14.74 -1.86
N THR A 160 21.80 14.15 -0.66
CA THR A 160 20.74 13.94 0.33
C THR A 160 20.92 14.81 1.59
N VAL A 161 21.55 15.99 1.41
CA VAL A 161 21.63 17.07 2.42
C VAL A 161 20.81 18.25 1.93
#